data_AF-A0A2E3Y0H4-F1
#
_entry.id   AF-A0A2E3Y0H4-F1
#
_cell.length_a   1.000
_cell.length_b   1.000
_cell.length_c   1.000
_cell.angle_alpha   90.00
_cell.angle_beta   90.00
_cell.angle_gamma   90.00
#
_symmetry.space_group_name_H-M   'P 1'
#
loop_
_entity.id
_entity.type
_entity.pdbx_description
1 polymer ?
#
loop_
_entity_poly.entity_id
_entity_poly.type
_entity_poly.pdbx_seq_one_letter_code
_entity_poly.pdbx_strand_id
1 'polypeptide(L)' 'MKIVKITLGVISIFILITSCSDWSEKDKERYLNDCEKAKLDSIFCNCSLEKITTKYNSFEHAMRNENDFPEIFNACK' A
#
# COMPACT_ATOMS: atom_id res chain seq x y z
N MET A 1 9.54 43.77 20.24
CA MET A 1 8.78 42.73 19.48
C MET A 1 9.32 42.62 18.05
N LYS A 2 10.36 41.82 17.82
CA LYS A 2 10.89 41.53 16.46
C LYS A 2 11.17 40.03 16.21
N ILE A 3 10.93 39.17 17.21
CA ILE A 3 11.27 37.74 17.16
C ILE A 3 10.11 36.92 16.55
N VAL A 4 8.90 37.47 16.49
CA VAL A 4 7.67 36.77 16.07
C VAL A 4 7.54 36.61 14.54
N LYS A 5 8.38 37.28 13.74
CA LYS A 5 8.26 37.25 12.26
C LYS A 5 9.11 36.19 11.57
N ILE A 6 10.04 35.53 12.27
CA ILE A 6 10.93 34.51 11.65
C ILE A 6 10.36 33.09 11.81
N THR A 7 9.42 32.89 12.74
CA THR A 7 8.80 31.59 13.03
C THR A 7 7.55 31.29 12.18
N LEU A 8 7.46 31.86 10.97
CA LEU A 8 6.35 31.57 10.04
C LEU A 8 6.81 31.03 8.67
N GLY A 9 8.12 30.96 8.41
CA GLY A 9 8.65 30.62 7.09
C GLY A 9 9.35 29.25 6.97
N VAL A 10 9.58 28.52 8.07
CA VAL A 10 10.49 27.36 8.06
C VAL A 10 9.76 26.01 8.19
N ILE A 11 8.45 25.99 8.46
CA ILE A 11 7.68 24.74 8.61
C ILE A 11 6.88 24.45 7.32
N SER A 12 7.51 24.57 6.16
CA SER A 12 6.88 24.22 4.87
C SER A 12 7.68 23.20 4.07
N ILE A 13 8.63 22.53 4.71
CA ILE A 13 9.41 21.42 4.14
C ILE A 13 9.33 20.30 5.16
N PHE A 14 8.37 19.37 5.07
CA PHE A 14 8.52 17.99 5.56
C PHE A 14 7.29 17.10 5.35
N ILE A 15 6.55 17.20 4.25
CA ILE A 15 5.62 16.11 3.91
C ILE A 15 5.62 15.87 2.39
N LEU A 16 6.80 15.61 1.84
CA LEU A 16 6.89 14.72 0.68
C LEU A 16 6.86 13.31 1.26
N ILE A 17 5.65 12.81 1.55
CA ILE A 17 5.41 11.39 1.78
C ILE A 17 5.78 10.65 0.50
N THR A 18 7.06 10.32 0.37
CA THR A 18 7.46 9.20 -0.47
C THR A 18 6.69 8.01 0.08
N SER A 19 5.76 7.44 -0.70
CA SER A 19 5.12 6.18 -0.36
C SER A 19 6.22 5.11 -0.34
N CYS A 20 6.90 4.98 0.79
CA CYS A 20 7.79 3.86 1.09
C CYS A 20 6.89 2.65 1.35
N SER A 21 6.32 2.13 0.26
CA SER A 21 5.80 0.77 0.23
C SER A 21 7.01 -0.14 0.13
N ASP A 22 7.22 -1.00 1.12
CA ASP A 22 8.29 -2.00 1.12
C ASP A 22 7.99 -3.17 0.16
N TRP A 23 6.93 -3.06 -0.63
CA TRP A 23 6.63 -4.00 -1.70
C TRP A 23 7.60 -3.84 -2.85
N SER A 24 8.51 -4.80 -2.98
CA SER A 24 9.34 -4.91 -4.18
C SER A 24 8.49 -5.35 -5.37
N GLU A 25 8.99 -5.14 -6.58
CA GLU A 25 8.34 -5.67 -7.79
C GLU A 25 8.21 -7.19 -7.75
N LYS A 26 9.17 -7.89 -7.12
CA LYS A 26 9.09 -9.35 -6.92
C LYS A 26 7.96 -9.76 -5.97
N ASP A 27 7.66 -8.95 -4.96
CA ASP A 27 6.55 -9.22 -4.04
C ASP A 27 5.21 -9.04 -4.74
N LYS A 28 5.08 -8.00 -5.56
CA LYS A 28 3.89 -7.76 -6.38
C LYS A 28 3.69 -8.88 -7.39
N GLU A 29 4.76 -9.28 -8.08
CA GLU A 29 4.74 -10.39 -9.04
C GLU A 29 4.38 -11.72 -8.36
N ARG A 30 4.95 -12.01 -7.18
CA ARG A 30 4.59 -13.19 -6.39
C ARG A 30 3.10 -13.18 -6.01
N TYR A 31 2.60 -12.05 -5.53
CA TYR A 31 1.19 -11.91 -5.17
C TYR A 31 0.25 -12.15 -6.35
N LEU A 32 0.54 -11.53 -7.50
CA LEU A 32 -0.24 -11.73 -8.73
C LEU A 32 -0.21 -13.18 -9.18
N ASN A 33 0.97 -13.80 -9.20
CA ASN A 33 1.12 -15.21 -9.56
C ASN A 33 0.29 -16.13 -8.66
N ASP A 34 0.29 -15.90 -7.35
CA ASP A 34 -0.47 -16.73 -6.41
C ASP A 34 -1.98 -16.47 -6.53
N CYS A 35 -2.40 -15.23 -6.82
CA CYS A 35 -3.78 -14.88 -7.13
C CYS A 35 -4.29 -15.57 -8.41
N GLU A 36 -3.50 -15.53 -9.49
CA GLU A 36 -3.86 -16.17 -10.76
C GLU A 36 -3.87 -17.70 -10.66
N LYS A 37 -2.95 -18.29 -9.88
CA LYS A 37 -2.96 -19.73 -9.57
C LYS A 37 -4.24 -20.16 -8.83
N ALA A 38 -4.83 -19.26 -8.04
CA ALA A 38 -6.13 -19.48 -7.42
C ALA A 38 -7.31 -19.42 -8.42
N LYS A 39 -7.03 -19.28 -9.73
CA LYS A 39 -8.00 -19.17 -10.82
C LYS A 39 -8.90 -17.94 -10.73
N LEU A 40 -8.40 -16.87 -10.11
CA LEU A 40 -9.03 -15.56 -10.12
C LEU A 40 -8.68 -14.82 -11.41
N ASP A 41 -9.57 -13.96 -11.89
CA ASP A 41 -9.32 -13.22 -13.12
C ASP A 41 -8.30 -12.09 -12.90
N SER A 42 -7.65 -11.66 -13.99
CA SER A 42 -6.58 -10.66 -13.91
C SER A 42 -7.07 -9.28 -13.47
N ILE A 43 -8.34 -8.93 -13.69
CA ILE A 43 -8.92 -7.66 -13.22
C ILE A 43 -9.05 -7.72 -11.70
N PHE A 44 -9.58 -8.81 -11.18
CA PHE A 44 -9.64 -9.06 -9.73
C PHE A 44 -8.25 -9.02 -9.10
N CYS A 45 -7.27 -9.73 -9.66
CA CYS A 45 -5.93 -9.81 -9.08
C CYS A 45 -5.23 -8.44 -9.03
N ASN A 46 -5.40 -7.61 -10.06
CA ASN A 46 -4.86 -6.25 -10.07
C ASN A 46 -5.58 -5.34 -9.06
N CYS A 47 -6.92 -5.43 -8.96
CA CYS A 47 -7.66 -4.71 -7.93
C CYS A 47 -7.18 -5.12 -6.52
N SER A 48 -7.08 -6.42 -6.28
CA SER A 48 -6.65 -6.97 -4.99
C SER A 48 -5.25 -6.52 -4.64
N LEU A 49 -4.33 -6.49 -5.62
CA LEU A 49 -2.97 -5.96 -5.44
C LEU A 49 -2.97 -4.47 -5.07
N GLU A 50 -3.77 -3.64 -5.73
CA GLU A 50 -3.87 -2.21 -5.41
C GLU A 50 -4.39 -2.00 -3.97
N LYS A 51 -5.44 -2.73 -3.59
CA LYS A 51 -6.03 -2.62 -2.24
C LYS A 51 -5.07 -3.12 -1.17
N ILE A 52 -4.41 -4.27 -1.38
CA ILE A 52 -3.53 -4.86 -0.37
C ILE A 52 -2.26 -4.03 -0.15
N THR A 53 -1.69 -3.47 -1.23
CA THR A 53 -0.49 -2.61 -1.14
C THR A 53 -0.79 -1.23 -0.54
N THR A 54 -2.04 -0.78 -0.61
CA THR A 54 -2.51 0.42 0.09
C THR A 54 -2.75 0.16 1.58
N LYS A 55 -3.25 -1.04 1.93
CA LYS A 55 -3.57 -1.40 3.32
C LYS A 55 -2.33 -1.82 4.12
N TYR A 56 -1.36 -2.47 3.49
CA TYR A 56 -0.18 -3.01 4.17
C TYR A 56 1.12 -2.53 3.55
N ASN A 57 2.03 -2.05 4.40
CA ASN A 57 3.31 -1.50 3.96
C ASN A 57 4.27 -2.55 3.36
N SER A 58 4.10 -3.86 3.60
CA SER A 58 4.96 -4.91 3.06
C SER A 58 4.20 -6.22 2.81
N PHE A 59 4.77 -7.09 1.97
CA PHE A 59 4.21 -8.43 1.70
C PHE A 59 4.09 -9.27 2.97
N GLU A 60 5.15 -9.33 3.78
CA GLU A 60 5.15 -10.06 5.05
C GLU A 60 4.10 -9.52 6.03
N HIS A 61 3.92 -8.19 6.08
CA HIS A 61 2.88 -7.60 6.91
C HIS A 61 1.49 -8.01 6.42
N ALA A 62 1.25 -8.04 5.11
CA ALA A 62 0.00 -8.52 4.55
C ALA A 62 -0.27 -9.99 4.87
N MET A 63 0.73 -10.88 4.72
CA MET A 63 0.58 -12.32 4.99
C MET A 63 0.29 -12.60 6.46
N ARG A 64 0.83 -11.81 7.40
CA ARG A 64 0.50 -11.92 8.83
C ARG A 64 -0.91 -11.47 9.18
N ASN A 65 -1.59 -10.77 8.28
CA ASN A 65 -2.95 -10.26 8.44
C ASN A 65 -3.89 -10.84 7.36
N GLU A 66 -3.70 -12.11 7.00
CA GLU A 66 -4.53 -12.82 6.01
C GLU A 66 -6.03 -12.83 6.36
N ASN A 67 -6.38 -12.71 7.65
CA ASN A 67 -7.77 -12.65 8.13
C ASN A 67 -8.57 -11.47 7.56
N ASP A 68 -7.88 -10.43 7.08
CA ASP A 68 -8.48 -9.25 6.48
C ASP A 68 -8.72 -9.41 4.97
N PHE A 69 -8.21 -10.48 4.35
CA PHE A 69 -8.31 -10.68 2.91
C PHE A 69 -9.74 -10.85 2.40
N PRO A 70 -10.70 -11.42 3.16
CA PRO A 70 -12.10 -11.42 2.75
C PRO A 70 -12.67 -10.01 2.51
N GLU A 71 -12.23 -9.01 3.27
CA GLU A 71 -12.61 -7.60 3.03
C GLU A 71 -12.08 -7.10 1.69
N ILE A 72 -10.79 -7.35 1.42
CA ILE A 72 -10.13 -7.01 0.15
C ILE A 72 -10.82 -7.72 -1.01
N PHE A 73 -11.16 -9.00 -0.82
CA PHE A 73 -11.85 -9.80 -1.82
C PHE A 73 -13.21 -9.21 -2.18
N ASN A 74 -14.02 -8.89 -1.17
CA ASN A 74 -15.34 -8.31 -1.39
C ASN A 74 -15.28 -6.91 -2.05
N ALA A 75 -14.20 -6.16 -1.83
CA ALA A 75 -14.00 -4.85 -2.45
C ALA A 75 -13.65 -4.93 -3.95
N CYS A 76 -13.25 -6.09 -4.46
CA CYS A 76 -12.80 -6.30 -5.84
C CYS A 76 -13.73 -7.19 -6.68
N LYS A 77 -14.82 -7.67 -6.09
CA LYS A 77 -15.89 -8.42 -6.76
C LYS A 77 -16.92 -7.48 -7.37
#